data_AF-A0A258Q1S9-F1
#
_entry.id   AF-A0A258Q1S9-F1
#
_cell.length_a   1.000
_cell.length_b   1.000
_cell.length_c   1.000
_cell.angle_alpha   90.00
_cell.angle_beta   90.00
_cell.angle_gamma   90.00
#
_symmetry.space_group_name_H-M   'P 1'
#
loop_
_entity.id
_entity.type
_entity.pdbx_description
1 polymer ?
#
loop_
_entity_poly.entity_id
_entity_poly.type
_entity_poly.pdbx_seq_one_letter_code
_entity_poly.pdbx_strand_id
1 'polypeptide(L)' 'QRGNSLQDYQTSYFYSDSHNDLPLMKLVTHPVAVDADPTLLAYAQQHQWPCITLRGD' A
#
# COMPACT_ATOMS: atom_id res chain seq x y z
N GLN A 1 -13.22 -17.57 13.10
CA GLN A 1 -12.05 -16.83 12.59
C GLN A 1 -11.03 -17.86 12.12
N ARG A 2 -10.52 -17.78 10.88
CA ARG A 2 -9.31 -18.56 10.52
C ARG A 2 -8.16 -17.85 11.23
N GLY A 3 -7.46 -18.53 12.13
CA GLY A 3 -6.44 -17.93 13.02
C GLY A 3 -5.13 -17.55 12.33
N ASN A 4 -5.20 -17.11 11.07
CA ASN A 4 -4.03 -16.80 10.27
C ASN A 4 -3.68 -15.30 10.40
N SER A 5 -2.39 -15.00 10.43
CA SER A 5 -1.78 -13.68 10.39
C SER A 5 -1.27 -13.34 8.97
N LEU A 6 -0.85 -12.10 8.74
CA LEU A 6 -0.20 -11.71 7.48
C LEU A 6 1.11 -12.48 7.23
N GLN A 7 1.81 -12.91 8.29
CA GLN A 7 3.05 -13.68 8.16
C GLN A 7 2.84 -15.10 7.63
N ASP A 8 1.61 -15.61 7.69
CA ASP A 8 1.29 -16.96 7.17
C ASP A 8 1.20 -16.98 5.64
N TYR A 9 1.24 -15.82 4.98
CA TYR A 9 1.24 -15.69 3.53
C TYR A 9 2.61 -15.26 3.03
N GLN A 10 3.08 -15.91 1.96
CA GLN A 10 4.34 -15.54 1.31
C GLN A 10 4.33 -14.11 0.78
N THR A 11 3.16 -13.64 0.33
CA THR A 11 2.98 -12.30 -0.23
C THR A 11 1.69 -11.68 0.31
N SER A 12 1.74 -10.39 0.61
CA SER A 12 0.58 -9.58 0.96
C SER A 12 0.64 -8.25 0.21
N TYR A 13 -0.51 -7.80 -0.29
CA TYR A 13 -0.65 -6.56 -1.02
C TYR A 13 -1.60 -5.63 -0.28
N PHE A 14 -1.35 -4.33 -0.34
CA PHE A 14 -2.27 -3.31 0.16
C PHE A 14 -2.27 -2.14 -0.80
N TYR A 15 -3.44 -1.76 -1.29
CA TYR A 15 -3.64 -0.67 -2.23
C TYR A 15 -4.39 0.46 -1.50
N SER A 16 -3.85 1.67 -1.49
CA SER A 16 -4.51 2.83 -0.86
C SER A 16 -4.21 4.13 -1.59
N ASP A 17 -5.17 5.04 -1.53
CA ASP A 17 -5.09 6.41 -2.01
C ASP A 17 -4.82 7.43 -0.90
N SER A 18 -4.84 7.02 0.38
CA SER A 18 -4.77 7.93 1.52
C SER A 18 -3.62 7.63 2.47
N HIS A 19 -2.94 8.68 2.94
CA HIS A 19 -1.88 8.58 3.96
C HIS A 19 -2.37 8.01 5.30
N ASN A 20 -3.68 8.02 5.55
CA ASN A 20 -4.27 7.43 6.74
C ASN A 20 -3.94 5.93 6.87
N ASP A 21 -3.74 5.24 5.74
CA ASP A 21 -3.44 3.81 5.70
C ASP A 21 -1.94 3.49 5.79
N LEU A 22 -1.05 4.50 5.85
CA LEU A 22 0.40 4.27 5.97
C LEU A 22 0.78 3.25 7.06
N PRO A 23 0.16 3.26 8.27
CA PRO A 23 0.45 2.23 9.27
C PRO A 23 0.15 0.81 8.79
N LEU A 24 -0.92 0.60 8.03
CA LEU A 24 -1.31 -0.72 7.50
C LEU A 24 -0.49 -1.12 6.28
N MET A 25 -0.21 -0.16 5.38
CA MET A 25 0.64 -0.39 4.21
C MET A 25 2.04 -0.86 4.61
N LYS A 26 2.57 -0.39 5.74
CA LYS A 26 3.87 -0.84 6.29
C LYS A 26 3.88 -2.30 6.77
N LEU A 27 2.73 -2.94 6.92
CA LEU A 27 2.62 -4.32 7.41
C LEU A 27 2.64 -5.37 6.30
N VAL A 28 2.45 -4.97 5.04
CA VAL A 28 2.39 -5.89 3.90
C VAL A 28 3.70 -5.96 3.13
N THR A 29 3.90 -7.02 2.36
CA THR A 29 5.13 -7.22 1.58
C THR A 29 5.17 -6.40 0.29
N HIS A 30 4.00 -6.02 -0.25
CA HIS A 30 3.85 -5.27 -1.50
C HIS A 30 2.82 -4.14 -1.36
N PRO A 31 3.16 -3.05 -0.65
CA PRO A 31 2.32 -1.85 -0.61
C PRO A 31 2.31 -1.16 -1.98
N VAL A 32 1.15 -0.65 -2.39
CA VAL A 32 0.95 0.07 -3.66
C VAL A 32 0.12 1.32 -3.39
N ALA A 33 0.64 2.48 -3.77
CA ALA A 33 -0.09 3.75 -3.71
C ALA A 33 -0.92 3.91 -4.99
N VAL A 34 -2.22 4.18 -4.85
CA VAL A 34 -3.16 4.27 -5.98
C VAL A 34 -3.84 5.63 -5.95
N ASP A 35 -3.67 6.46 -6.98
CA ASP A 35 -4.26 7.80 -7.02
C ASP A 35 -4.01 8.62 -5.73
N ALA A 36 -2.80 8.43 -5.18
CA ALA A 36 -2.47 8.79 -3.81
C ALA A 36 -2.46 10.29 -3.52
N ASP A 37 -2.90 10.65 -2.31
CA ASP A 37 -2.72 12.01 -1.80
C ASP A 37 -1.23 12.41 -1.73
N PRO A 38 -0.90 13.73 -1.70
CA PRO A 38 0.48 14.19 -1.76
C PRO A 38 1.39 13.62 -0.65
N THR A 39 0.83 13.34 0.52
CA THR A 39 1.59 12.81 1.66
C THR A 39 1.94 11.35 1.42
N LEU A 40 0.98 10.53 1.00
CA LEU A 40 1.22 9.13 0.65
C LEU A 40 2.14 9.02 -0.57
N LEU A 41 1.94 9.86 -1.58
CA LEU A 41 2.77 9.88 -2.79
C LEU A 41 4.25 10.17 -2.45
N ALA A 42 4.51 11.19 -1.63
CA ALA A 42 5.87 11.52 -1.20
C ALA A 42 6.53 10.36 -0.43
N TYR A 43 5.78 9.75 0.49
CA TYR A 43 6.26 8.59 1.24
C TYR A 43 6.56 7.40 0.33
N ALA A 44 5.62 7.07 -0.57
CA ALA A 44 5.75 5.98 -1.53
C ALA A 44 6.96 6.18 -2.44
N GLN A 45 7.18 7.39 -2.95
CA GLN A 45 8.37 7.72 -3.77
C GLN A 45 9.67 7.56 -2.99
N GLN A 46 9.73 8.07 -1.76
CA GLN A 46 10.91 7.94 -0.89
C GLN A 46 11.25 6.48 -0.60
N HIS A 47 10.23 5.63 -0.44
CA HIS A 47 10.36 4.21 -0.13
C HIS A 47 10.31 3.31 -1.37
N GLN A 48 10.29 3.88 -2.57
CA GLN A 48 10.23 3.17 -3.86
C GLN A 48 9.02 2.21 -3.96
N TRP A 49 7.90 2.56 -3.34
CA TRP A 49 6.64 1.83 -3.48
C TRP A 49 6.01 2.12 -4.85
N PRO A 50 5.42 1.12 -5.52
CA PRO A 50 4.67 1.34 -6.76
C PRO A 50 3.57 2.38 -6.57
N CYS A 51 3.51 3.33 -7.49
CA CYS A 51 2.46 4.35 -7.57
C CYS A 51 1.73 4.17 -8.89
N ILE A 52 0.41 3.95 -8.86
CA ILE A 52 -0.42 3.77 -10.05
C ILE A 52 -1.62 4.73 -10.03
N THR A 53 -2.22 4.94 -11.20
CA THR A 53 -3.54 5.56 -11.33
C THR A 53 -4.52 4.54 -11.91
N LEU A 54 -5.74 4.53 -11.40
CA LEU A 54 -6.83 3.73 -11.97
C LEU A 54 -7.80 4.58 -12.80
N ARG A 55 -7.49 5.87 -12.97
CA ARG A 55 -8.22 6.74 -13.89
C ARG A 55 -7.83 6.31 -15.30
N GLY A 56 -8.80 5.84 -16.06
CA GLY A 56 -8.62 5.63 -17.50
C GLY A 56 -8.46 6.97 -18.21
N ASP A 57 -7.67 6.97 -19.28
CA ASP A 57 -7.71 8.05 -20.28
C ASP A 57 -9.11 8.17 -20.91
#